data_AF-A0AAW4BMQ5-F1
#
_entry.id   AF-A0AAW4BMQ5-F1
#
_cell.length_a   1.000
_cell.length_b   1.000
_cell.length_c   1.000
_cell.angle_alpha   90.00
_cell.angle_beta   90.00
_cell.angle_gamma   90.00
#
_symmetry.space_group_name_H-M   'P 1'
#
loop_
_entity.id
_entity.type
_entity.pdbx_description
1 polymer ?
#
loop_
_entity_poly.entity_id
_entity_poly.type
_entity_poly.pdbx_seq_one_letter_code
_entity_poly.pdbx_strand_id
1 'polypeptide(L)'
;MIKIRKYEDSDASELWKLFYHTVRNVNRRDYSQEQVEAWAPDNFDRKIWKNKLNAISPFIAEIEGVIVGYADLQESGLIDHFFCHHDYQGKGVARCLMEHV
;
A
#
# COMPACT_ATOMS: atom_id res chain seq x y z
N MET A 1 -12.11 -14.59 1.25
CA MET A 1 -11.04 -14.84 2.27
C MET A 1 -9.85 -13.99 1.91
N ILE A 2 -9.16 -13.40 2.89
CA ILE A 2 -7.93 -12.64 2.64
C ILE A 2 -6.77 -13.62 2.49
N LYS A 3 -6.02 -13.51 1.40
CA LYS A 3 -4.79 -14.27 1.16
C LYS A 3 -3.62 -13.32 1.25
N ILE A 4 -2.59 -13.69 2.01
CA ILE A 4 -1.32 -12.97 2.04
C ILE A 4 -0.32 -13.66 1.11
N ARG A 5 0.39 -12.88 0.29
CA ARG A 5 1.49 -13.37 -0.54
C ARG A 5 2.65 -12.38 -0.57
N LYS A 6 3.81 -12.82 -1.04
CA LYS A 6 4.95 -11.94 -1.28
C LYS A 6 4.68 -11.03 -2.49
N TYR A 7 5.25 -9.85 -2.44
CA TYR A 7 5.32 -8.92 -3.56
C TYR A 7 6.04 -9.52 -4.77
N GLU A 8 5.53 -9.20 -5.95
CA GLU A 8 6.18 -9.42 -7.23
C GLU A 8 6.33 -8.08 -7.97
N ASP A 9 7.39 -7.95 -8.78
CA ASP A 9 7.70 -6.74 -9.55
C ASP A 9 6.53 -6.21 -10.41
N SER A 10 5.62 -7.09 -10.81
CA SER A 10 4.40 -6.79 -11.58
C SER A 10 3.34 -6.05 -10.76
N ASP A 11 3.35 -6.17 -9.43
CA ASP A 11 2.39 -5.54 -8.53
C ASP A 11 2.63 -4.03 -8.39
N ALA A 12 3.83 -3.55 -8.73
CA ALA A 12 4.25 -2.18 -8.44
C ALA A 12 3.27 -1.13 -8.95
N SER A 13 2.74 -1.32 -10.17
CA SER A 13 1.78 -0.38 -10.74
C SER A 13 0.45 -0.36 -10.01
N GLU A 14 0.00 -1.49 -9.47
CA GLU A 14 -1.28 -1.59 -8.77
C GLU A 14 -1.16 -1.06 -7.34
N LEU A 15 -0.02 -1.32 -6.70
CA LEU A 15 0.31 -0.76 -5.39
C LEU A 15 0.40 0.76 -5.42
N TRP A 16 0.89 1.36 -6.51
CA TRP A 16 0.82 2.82 -6.67
C TRP A 16 -0.62 3.32 -6.67
N LYS A 17 -1.52 2.70 -7.44
CA LYS A 17 -2.93 3.10 -7.48
C LYS A 17 -3.58 2.96 -6.10
N LEU A 18 -3.33 1.85 -5.40
CA LEU A 18 -3.83 1.63 -4.05
C LEU A 18 -3.34 2.74 -3.11
N PHE A 19 -2.04 3.01 -3.07
CA PHE A 19 -1.44 4.08 -2.28
C PHE A 19 -2.06 5.44 -2.62
N TYR A 20 -2.05 5.81 -3.90
CA TYR A 20 -2.58 7.07 -4.43
C TYR A 20 -4.03 7.29 -3.99
N HIS A 21 -4.91 6.32 -4.27
CA HIS A 21 -6.33 6.45 -3.93
C HIS A 21 -6.57 6.43 -2.43
N THR A 22 -5.77 5.69 -1.65
CA THR A 22 -5.91 5.68 -0.20
C THR A 22 -5.54 7.03 0.39
N VAL A 23 -4.39 7.58 0.00
CA VAL A 23 -3.96 8.93 0.42
C VAL A 23 -5.00 9.99 0.02
N ARG A 24 -5.47 9.95 -1.22
CA ARG A 24 -6.39 10.97 -1.77
C ARG A 24 -7.84 10.83 -1.31
N ASN A 25 -8.32 9.63 -0.93
CA ASN A 25 -9.72 9.43 -0.54
C ASN A 25 -9.92 9.27 0.97
N VAL A 26 -8.97 8.67 1.67
CA VAL A 26 -9.04 8.39 3.11
C VAL A 26 -8.30 9.46 3.90
N ASN A 27 -6.99 9.59 3.68
CA ASN A 27 -6.13 10.46 4.49
C ASN A 27 -6.41 11.96 4.30
N ARG A 28 -7.04 12.38 3.19
CA ARG A 28 -7.49 13.78 2.99
C ARG A 28 -8.41 14.34 4.08
N ARG A 29 -8.90 13.50 4.99
CA ARG A 29 -9.67 13.92 6.18
C ARG A 29 -8.79 14.59 7.23
N ASP A 30 -7.51 14.22 7.26
CA ASP A 30 -6.55 14.63 8.29
C ASP A 30 -5.45 15.55 7.76
N TYR A 31 -5.31 15.64 6.43
CA TYR A 31 -4.25 16.39 5.76
C TYR A 31 -4.81 17.35 4.72
N SER A 32 -4.08 18.45 4.48
CA SER A 32 -4.44 19.43 3.45
C SER A 32 -4.30 18.85 2.04
N GLN A 33 -4.92 19.52 1.08
CA GLN A 33 -4.81 19.13 -0.33
C GLN A 33 -3.34 19.10 -0.80
N GLU A 34 -2.56 20.12 -0.45
CA GLU A 34 -1.14 20.22 -0.79
C GLU A 34 -0.33 19.05 -0.20
N GLN A 35 -0.64 18.62 1.03
CA GLN A 35 0.04 17.50 1.68
C GLN A 35 -0.26 16.17 0.99
N VAL A 36 -1.53 15.89 0.68
CA VAL A 36 -1.89 14.64 -0.02
C VAL A 36 -1.40 14.63 -1.47
N GLU A 37 -1.29 15.80 -2.10
CA GLU A 37 -0.66 15.98 -3.43
C GLU A 37 0.84 15.75 -3.41
N ALA A 38 1.53 16.21 -2.36
CA ALA A 38 2.96 16.00 -2.20
C ALA A 38 3.31 14.51 -2.03
N TRP A 39 2.47 13.73 -1.36
CA TRP A 39 2.68 12.29 -1.19
C TRP A 39 2.22 11.47 -2.39
N ALA A 40 1.04 11.79 -2.94
CA ALA A 40 0.42 11.07 -4.05
C ALA A 40 0.19 12.01 -5.25
N PRO A 41 1.25 12.49 -5.92
CA PRO A 41 1.13 13.39 -7.07
C PRO A 41 0.50 12.69 -8.28
N ASP A 42 -0.14 13.47 -9.15
CA ASP A 42 -0.72 12.95 -10.40
C ASP A 42 0.35 12.48 -11.39
N ASN A 43 1.51 13.12 -11.34
CA ASN A 43 2.73 12.70 -12.03
C ASN A 43 3.67 12.00 -11.04
N PHE A 44 4.02 10.75 -11.33
CA PHE A 44 4.99 10.01 -10.54
C PHE A 44 5.98 9.28 -11.43
N ASP A 45 7.20 9.11 -10.93
CA ASP A 45 8.19 8.28 -11.60
C ASP A 45 8.00 6.81 -11.21
N ARG A 46 7.52 6.02 -12.17
CA ARG A 46 7.28 4.57 -12.01
C ARG A 46 8.53 3.80 -11.61
N LYS A 47 9.70 4.22 -12.08
CA LYS A 47 10.97 3.56 -11.77
C LYS A 47 11.37 3.82 -10.33
N ILE A 48 11.22 5.05 -9.84
CA ILE A 48 11.46 5.38 -8.43
C ILE A 48 10.53 4.58 -7.52
N TRP A 49 9.23 4.55 -7.85
CA TRP A 49 8.25 3.78 -7.08
C TRP A 49 8.57 2.28 -7.06
N LYS A 50 8.85 1.69 -8.23
CA LYS A 50 9.22 0.27 -8.32
C LYS A 50 10.49 -0.04 -7.52
N ASN A 51 11.52 0.81 -7.62
CA ASN A 51 12.75 0.62 -6.84
C ASN A 51 12.48 0.68 -5.32
N LYS A 52 11.61 1.59 -4.87
CA LYS A 52 11.19 1.66 -3.46
C LYS A 52 10.50 0.37 -3.02
N LEU A 53 9.54 -0.13 -3.79
CA LEU A 53 8.84 -1.38 -3.46
C LEU A 53 9.77 -2.60 -3.49
N ASN A 54 10.69 -2.66 -4.43
CA ASN A 54 11.70 -3.72 -4.47
C ASN A 54 12.62 -3.68 -3.25
N ALA A 55 12.93 -2.48 -2.74
CA ALA A 55 13.77 -2.32 -1.56
C ALA A 55 13.06 -2.73 -0.26
N ILE A 56 11.78 -2.41 -0.10
CA ILE A 56 11.02 -2.75 1.11
C ILE A 56 10.34 -4.13 1.02
N SER A 57 10.21 -4.69 -0.18
CA SER A 57 9.69 -6.04 -0.47
C SER A 57 8.43 -6.41 0.33
N PRO A 58 7.33 -5.66 0.18
CA PRO A 58 6.17 -5.78 1.08
C PRO A 58 5.42 -7.12 0.90
N PHE A 59 4.58 -7.44 1.87
CA PHE A 59 3.54 -8.45 1.74
C PHE A 59 2.27 -7.83 1.16
N ILE A 60 1.55 -8.62 0.35
CA ILE A 60 0.34 -8.23 -0.37
C ILE A 60 -0.85 -8.98 0.21
N ALA A 61 -1.92 -8.26 0.52
CA ALA A 61 -3.21 -8.83 0.87
C ALA A 61 -4.15 -8.82 -0.33
N GLU A 62 -4.73 -9.98 -0.65
CA GLU A 62 -5.67 -10.16 -1.75
C GLU A 62 -7.02 -10.70 -1.30
N ILE A 63 -8.09 -10.25 -1.94
CA ILE A 63 -9.43 -10.84 -1.87
C ILE A 63 -9.86 -11.17 -3.29
N GLU A 64 -10.09 -12.45 -3.58
CA GLU A 64 -10.57 -12.91 -4.91
C GLU A 64 -9.68 -12.45 -6.07
N GLY A 65 -8.36 -12.39 -5.84
CA GLY A 65 -7.36 -11.95 -6.82
C GLY A 65 -7.21 -10.44 -6.95
N VAL A 66 -7.97 -9.65 -6.19
CA VAL A 66 -7.82 -8.19 -6.13
C VAL A 66 -6.88 -7.83 -5.00
N ILE A 67 -5.87 -6.99 -5.27
CA ILE A 67 -4.97 -6.43 -4.26
C ILE A 67 -5.75 -5.42 -3.42
N VAL A 68 -5.87 -5.68 -2.12
CA VAL A 68 -6.67 -4.88 -1.18
C VAL A 68 -5.85 -4.27 -0.05
N GLY A 69 -4.56 -4.57 0.04
CA GLY A 69 -3.63 -3.92 0.97
C GLY A 69 -2.21 -4.42 0.82
N TYR A 70 -1.26 -3.72 1.43
CA TYR A 70 0.12 -4.14 1.53
C TYR A 70 0.81 -3.57 2.76
N ALA A 71 1.83 -4.26 3.26
CA ALA A 71 2.68 -3.80 4.35
C ALA A 71 4.08 -4.40 4.27
N ASP A 72 5.11 -3.65 4.63
CA ASP A 72 6.46 -4.19 4.84
C ASP A 72 6.81 -4.29 6.33
N LEU A 73 7.81 -5.12 6.62
CA LEU A 73 8.54 -5.13 7.88
C LEU A 73 10.02 -5.31 7.57
N GLN A 74 10.82 -4.31 7.93
CA GLN A 74 12.26 -4.34 7.75
C GLN A 74 12.93 -5.16 8.87
N GLU A 75 14.17 -5.60 8.64
CA GLU A 75 14.94 -6.35 9.64
C GLU A 75 15.11 -5.60 10.98
N SER A 76 15.03 -4.27 10.96
CA SER A 76 15.07 -3.42 12.15
C SER A 76 13.78 -3.45 12.99
N GLY A 77 12.72 -4.06 12.49
CA GLY A 77 11.37 -4.00 13.07
C GLY A 77 10.57 -2.76 12.63
N LEU A 78 11.09 -1.94 11.72
CA LEU A 78 10.36 -0.80 11.15
C LEU A 78 9.32 -1.27 10.12
N ILE A 79 8.08 -0.82 10.29
CA ILE A 79 7.04 -0.82 9.26
C ILE A 79 7.10 0.53 8.56
N ASP A 80 7.56 0.57 7.31
CA ASP A 80 7.70 1.82 6.55
C ASP A 80 6.40 2.17 5.79
N HIS A 81 5.84 1.18 5.09
CA HIS A 81 4.56 1.26 4.40
C HIS A 81 3.56 0.29 5.04
N PHE A 82 2.35 0.80 5.30
CA PHE A 82 1.20 0.00 5.71
C PHE A 82 -0.09 0.62 5.17
N PHE A 83 -0.66 0.04 4.12
CA PHE A 83 -1.81 0.61 3.42
C PHE A 83 -2.90 -0.42 3.15
N CYS A 84 -4.15 0.00 3.31
CA CYS A 84 -5.34 -0.75 2.90
C CYS A 84 -6.07 0.03 1.82
N HIS A 85 -6.61 -0.67 0.82
CA HIS A 85 -7.37 -0.07 -0.26
C HIS A 85 -8.57 0.71 0.28
N HIS A 86 -8.81 1.91 -0.26
CA HIS A 86 -9.87 2.82 0.20
C HIS A 86 -11.28 2.19 0.24
N ASP A 87 -11.63 1.34 -0.75
CA ASP A 87 -12.92 0.62 -0.78
C ASP A 87 -13.00 -0.65 0.08
N TYR A 88 -11.90 -1.04 0.74
CA TYR A 88 -11.81 -2.27 1.54
C TYR A 88 -11.49 -1.99 3.02
N GLN A 89 -11.69 -0.74 3.47
CA GLN A 89 -11.59 -0.36 4.88
C GLN A 89 -12.60 -1.12 5.73
N GLY A 90 -12.22 -1.42 6.99
CA GLY A 90 -13.10 -2.11 7.94
C GLY A 90 -13.36 -3.60 7.62
N LYS A 91 -12.70 -4.19 6.61
CA LYS A 91 -12.89 -5.61 6.22
C LYS A 91 -11.84 -6.56 6.81
N GLY A 92 -11.05 -6.11 7.79
CA GLY A 92 -10.00 -6.92 8.43
C GLY A 92 -8.67 -7.03 7.67
N VAL A 93 -8.51 -6.31 6.55
CA VAL A 93 -7.26 -6.34 5.74
C VAL A 93 -6.04 -5.96 6.58
N ALA A 94 -6.09 -4.82 7.26
CA ALA A 94 -5.00 -4.36 8.14
C ALA A 94 -4.68 -5.37 9.24
N ARG A 95 -5.71 -5.98 9.85
CA ARG A 95 -5.51 -6.99 10.89
C ARG A 95 -4.75 -8.20 10.34
N CYS A 96 -5.16 -8.73 9.18
CA CYS A 96 -4.47 -9.87 8.57
C CYS A 96 -3.03 -9.54 8.16
N LEU A 97 -2.75 -8.31 7.69
CA LEU A 97 -1.39 -7.87 7.40
C LEU A 97 -0.55 -7.80 8.69
N MET A 98 -1.08 -7.19 9.75
CA MET A 98 -0.38 -7.03 11.03
C MET A 98 -0.12 -8.36 11.75
N GLU A 99 -1.02 -9.33 11.64
CA GLU A 99 -0.81 -10.68 12.19
C GLU A 99 0.22 -11.49 11.38
N HIS A 100 0.55 -11.06 10.15
CA HIS A 100 1.49 -11.75 9.28
C HIS A 100 2.92 -11.19 9.37
N VAL A 101 3.06 -9.86 9.47
CA VAL A 101 4.37 -9.20 9.49
C VAL A 101 5.07 -9.37 10.83
#